data_AF-A0A1I7L7W3-F1
#
_entry.id   AF-A0A1I7L7W3-F1
#
_cell.length_a   1.000
_cell.length_b   1.000
_cell.length_c   1.000
_cell.angle_alpha   90.00
_cell.angle_beta   90.00
_cell.angle_gamma   90.00
#
_symmetry.space_group_name_H-M   'P 1'
#
loop_
_entity.id
_entity.type
_entity.pdbx_description
1 polymer ?
#
loop_
_entity_poly.entity_id
_entity_poly.type
_entity_poly.pdbx_seq_one_letter_code
_entity_poly.pdbx_strand_id
1 'polypeptide(L)' 'MSKAETRVLTAPAAARTVKSLVGASAGLIAHPRIGEQLDEFSPREVRRLPVGHGETRYEIRRDTITVPRNWHTREEQ' A
#
# COMPACT_ATOMS: atom_id res chain seq x y z
N MET A 1 -14.84 22.04 10.94
CA MET A 1 -14.82 20.86 11.83
C MET A 1 -15.62 19.78 11.12
N SER A 2 -14.96 18.87 10.38
CA SER A 2 -15.65 17.83 9.60
C SER A 2 -15.55 16.50 10.34
N LYS A 3 -16.69 15.84 10.48
CA LYS A 3 -16.94 14.63 11.26
C LYS A 3 -16.39 13.42 10.49
N ALA A 4 -15.41 12.71 11.06
CA ALA A 4 -14.90 11.46 10.51
C ALA A 4 -15.98 10.36 10.58
N GLU A 5 -16.57 10.01 9.44
CA GLU A 5 -17.46 8.86 9.30
C GLU A 5 -16.62 7.59 9.20
N THR A 6 -16.63 6.77 10.25
CA THR A 6 -16.04 5.43 10.24
C THR A 6 -16.77 4.56 9.22
N ARG A 7 -16.14 4.29 8.07
CA ARG A 7 -16.74 3.42 7.05
C ARG A 7 -16.59 1.96 7.45
N VAL A 8 -17.68 1.36 7.92
CA VAL A 8 -17.76 -0.08 8.18
C VAL A 8 -17.51 -0.85 6.90
N LEU A 9 -16.45 -1.67 6.86
CA LEU A 9 -16.20 -2.58 5.76
C LEU A 9 -17.21 -3.74 5.84
N THR A 10 -18.05 -3.87 4.83
CA THR A 10 -18.89 -5.06 4.65
C THR A 10 -18.04 -6.23 4.14
N ALA A 11 -18.44 -7.48 4.42
CA ALA A 11 -17.67 -8.66 3.99
C ALA A 11 -17.30 -8.67 2.49
N PRO A 12 -18.17 -8.24 1.55
CA PRO A 12 -17.80 -8.12 0.13
C PRO A 12 -16.80 -7.00 -0.16
N ALA A 13 -16.85 -5.89 0.58
CA ALA A 13 -15.87 -4.81 0.45
C ALA A 13 -14.49 -5.27 0.96
N ALA A 14 -14.45 -5.95 2.10
CA ALA A 14 -13.21 -6.53 2.64
C ALA A 14 -12.59 -7.56 1.67
N ALA A 15 -13.40 -8.46 1.11
CA ALA A 15 -12.92 -9.47 0.16
C ALA A 15 -12.28 -8.86 -1.10
N ARG A 16 -12.87 -7.78 -1.64
CA ARG A 16 -12.29 -7.06 -2.79
C ARG A 16 -10.95 -6.42 -2.45
N THR A 17 -10.84 -5.79 -1.28
CA THR A 17 -9.58 -5.21 -0.81
C THR A 17 -8.48 -6.28 -0.69
N VAL A 18 -8.79 -7.42 -0.08
CA VAL A 18 -7.84 -8.55 0.04
C VAL A 18 -7.40 -9.05 -1.33
N LYS A 19 -8.35 -9.24 -2.27
CA LYS A 19 -8.03 -9.71 -3.63
C LYS A 19 -7.13 -8.72 -4.39
N SER A 20 -7.39 -7.43 -4.29
CA SER A 20 -6.54 -6.40 -4.91
C SER A 20 -5.14 -6.40 -4.32
N LEU A 21 -5.00 -6.59 -3.00
CA LEU A 21 -3.69 -6.68 -2.36
C LEU A 21 -2.90 -7.90 -2.85
N VAL A 22 -3.54 -9.08 -2.90
CA VAL A 22 -2.91 -10.31 -3.41
C VAL A 22 -2.46 -10.14 -4.87
N GLY A 23 -3.30 -9.52 -5.71
CA GLY A 23 -2.95 -9.24 -7.10
C GLY A 23 -1.75 -8.30 -7.23
N ALA A 24 -1.71 -7.24 -6.42
CA ALA A 24 -0.59 -6.31 -6.39
C ALA A 24 0.71 -7.00 -5.95
N SER A 25 0.66 -7.87 -4.92
CA SER A 25 1.83 -8.63 -4.46
C SER A 25 2.43 -9.51 -5.56
N ALA A 26 1.60 -10.16 -6.39
CA ALA A 26 2.09 -10.95 -7.52
C ALA A 26 2.81 -10.08 -8.57
N GLY A 27 2.27 -8.89 -8.86
CA GLY A 27 2.91 -7.93 -9.77
C GLY A 27 4.26 -7.42 -9.28
N LEU A 28 4.43 -7.25 -7.97
CA LEU A 28 5.70 -6.80 -7.36
C LEU A 28 6.84 -7.82 -7.54
N ILE A 29 6.54 -9.11 -7.57
CA ILE A 29 7.56 -10.14 -7.81
C ILE A 29 8.12 -10.03 -9.23
N ALA A 30 7.25 -9.83 -10.23
CA ALA A 30 7.65 -9.70 -11.63
C ALA A 30 8.26 -8.33 -11.95
N HIS A 31 7.73 -7.27 -11.33
CA HIS A 31 8.13 -5.88 -11.59
C HIS A 31 8.32 -5.10 -10.27
N PRO A 32 9.43 -5.33 -9.55
CA PRO A 32 9.64 -4.72 -8.24
C PRO A 32 9.56 -3.19 -8.25
N ARG A 33 9.95 -2.54 -9.35
CA ARG A 33 10.02 -1.08 -9.47
C ARG A 33 8.80 -0.43 -10.13
N ILE A 34 7.67 -1.14 -10.22
CA ILE A 34 6.44 -0.63 -10.86
C ILE A 34 5.81 0.57 -10.12
N GLY A 35 5.99 0.68 -8.80
CA GLY A 35 5.51 1.82 -8.02
C GLY A 35 6.36 3.08 -8.21
N GLU A 36 5.84 4.23 -7.81
CA GLU A 36 6.56 5.51 -7.77
C GLU A 36 7.61 5.51 -6.65
N GLN A 37 8.81 6.02 -6.90
CA GLN A 37 9.84 6.17 -5.86
C GLN A 37 9.54 7.38 -4.97
N LEU A 38 9.71 7.21 -3.66
CA LEU A 38 9.49 8.25 -2.67
C LEU A 38 10.83 8.79 -2.14
N ASP A 39 11.24 9.96 -2.63
CA ASP A 39 12.54 10.58 -2.29
C ASP A 39 12.67 10.97 -0.82
N GLU A 40 11.54 11.17 -0.12
CA GLU A 40 11.50 11.46 1.33
C GLU A 40 12.17 10.37 2.20
N PHE A 41 12.33 9.16 1.66
CA PHE A 41 12.96 8.04 2.36
C PHE A 41 14.40 7.78 1.96
N SER A 42 14.97 8.61 1.08
CA SER A 42 16.38 8.52 0.68
C SER A 42 17.30 8.40 1.91
N PRO A 43 18.30 7.49 1.89
CA PRO A 43 18.78 6.70 0.74
C PRO A 43 18.04 5.37 0.50
N ARG A 44 16.93 5.09 1.18
CA ARG A 44 16.18 3.83 1.02
C ARG A 44 15.32 3.86 -0.24
N GLU A 45 15.29 2.76 -0.98
CA GLU A 45 14.39 2.60 -2.14
C GLU A 45 12.98 2.23 -1.67
N VAL A 46 12.25 3.23 -1.17
CA VAL A 46 10.83 3.10 -0.80
C VAL A 46 9.97 3.55 -1.98
N ARG A 47 8.96 2.75 -2.31
CA ARG A 47 8.05 2.97 -3.44
C ARG A 47 6.59 2.91 -3.01
N ARG A 48 5.73 3.61 -3.74
CA ARG A 48 4.27 3.65 -3.57
C ARG A 48 3.57 3.07 -4.80
N LEU A 49 2.58 2.22 -4.58
CA LEU A 49 1.70 1.68 -5.61
C LEU A 49 0.23 1.87 -5.20
N PRO A 50 -0.62 2.50 -6.05
CA PRO A 50 -2.07 2.51 -5.83
C PRO A 50 -2.65 1.09 -5.88
N VAL A 51 -3.42 0.69 -4.88
CA VAL A 51 -4.05 -0.64 -4.79
C VAL A 51 -5.50 -0.48 -4.33
N GLY A 52 -6.45 -0.75 -5.23
CA GLY A 52 -7.87 -0.54 -4.96
C GLY A 52 -8.18 0.92 -4.65
N HIS A 53 -8.72 1.20 -3.45
CA HIS A 53 -9.05 2.55 -2.99
C HIS A 53 -7.97 3.16 -2.08
N GLY A 54 -6.81 2.51 -1.97
CA GLY A 54 -5.73 2.96 -1.10
C GLY A 54 -4.38 2.85 -1.79
N GLU A 55 -3.34 2.90 -0.98
CA GLU A 55 -1.96 2.83 -1.44
C GLU A 55 -1.24 1.74 -0.66
N THR A 56 -0.33 1.04 -1.33
CA THR A 56 0.65 0.17 -0.68
C THR A 56 2.01 0.79 -0.84
N ARG A 57 2.71 1.00 0.27
CA ARG A 57 4.12 1.37 0.28
C ARG A 57 4.97 0.14 0.55
N TYR A 58 6.05 0.00 -0.18
CA TYR A 58 6.97 -1.11 -0.02
C TYR A 58 8.41 -0.64 -0.19
N GLU A 59 9.34 -1.33 0.46
CA GLU A 59 10.77 -1.06 0.38
C GLU A 59 11.44 -2.20 -0.38
N ILE A 60 12.33 -1.85 -1.31
CA ILE A 60 13.20 -2.80 -1.99
C ILE A 60 14.56 -2.77 -1.29
N ARG A 61 15.00 -3.92 -0.79
CA ARG A 61 16.36 -4.12 -0.25
C ARG A 61 16.97 -5.36 -0.86
N ARG A 62 17.98 -5.18 -1.73
CA ARG A 62 18.66 -6.28 -2.45
C ARG A 62 17.64 -7.13 -3.22
N ASP A 63 17.32 -8.32 -2.72
CA ASP A 63 16.40 -9.31 -3.26
C ASP A 63 15.07 -9.39 -2.50
N THR A 64 14.88 -8.53 -1.50
CA THR A 64 13.74 -8.57 -0.60
C THR A 64 12.82 -7.36 -0.81
N ILE A 65 11.53 -7.62 -0.94
CA ILE A 65 10.46 -6.61 -0.93
C ILE A 65 9.74 -6.69 0.42
N THR A 66 9.73 -5.59 1.17
CA THR A 66 9.05 -5.50 2.46
C THR A 66 7.91 -4.51 2.38
N VAL A 67 6.71 -4.89 2.83
CA VAL A 67 5.54 -4.00 2.99
C VAL A 67 5.42 -3.62 4.47
N PRO A 68 5.80 -2.40 4.88
CA PRO A 68 5.75 -2.04 6.29
C PRO A 68 4.31 -1.79 6.75
N ARG A 69 3.97 -2.31 7.92
CA ARG A 69 2.59 -2.30 8.46
C ARG A 69 2.15 -0.94 9.02
N ASN A 70 3.08 -0.04 9.31
CA ASN A 70 2.87 1.18 10.08
C ASN A 70 2.62 2.43 9.21
N TRP A 71 2.51 2.29 7.90
CA TRP A 71 2.11 3.40 7.04
C TRP A 71 0.60 3.56 7.08
N HIS A 72 0.10 4.17 8.16
CA HIS A 72 -1.25 4.70 8.15
C HIS A 72 -1.33 5.77 7.05
N THR A 73 -1.96 5.46 5.93
CA THR A 73 -2.75 6.46 5.21
C THR A 73 -3.75 6.97 6.22
N ARG A 74 -3.51 8.17 6.76
CA ARG A 74 -4.44 9.02 7.52
C ARG A 74 -5.80 8.35 7.73
N GLU A 75 -5.98 7.69 8.86
CA GLU A 75 -7.18 7.99 9.62
C GLU A 75 -6.94 9.41 10.11
N GLU A 76 -7.40 10.39 9.32
CA GLU A 76 -7.57 11.76 9.80
C GLU A 76 -8.61 11.64 10.92
N GLN A 77 -8.14 11.77 12.17
CA GLN A 77 -9.01 11.83 13.34
C GLN A 77 -9.91 13.06 13.28
#